data_AF-A0A2S6HIJ5-F1
#
_entry.id   AF-A0A2S6HIJ5-F1
#
_cell.length_a   1.000
_cell.length_b   1.000
_cell.length_c   1.000
_cell.angle_alpha   90.00
_cell.angle_beta   90.00
_cell.angle_gamma   90.00
#
_symmetry.space_group_name_H-M   'P 1'
#
loop_
_entity.id
_entity.type
_entity.pdbx_description
1 polymer ?
#
loop_
_entity_poly.entity_id
_entity_poly.type
_entity_poly.pdbx_seq_one_letter_code
_entity_poly.pdbx_strand_id
1 'polypeptide(L)'
;MSTDTQTRTKETDTQARTKALAEFYSAPETSLFNQVIIAYVRDCSTATMERDRWAGTGIKFIKIGRAVKYRKSDVVTWLEKYQVQSSTSETMAA
;
A
#
# COMPACT_ATOMS: atom_id res chain seq x y z
N MET A 1 29.14 19.05 -20.65
CA MET A 1 29.02 17.63 -20.27
C MET A 1 28.62 17.57 -18.81
N SER A 2 27.32 17.62 -18.51
CA SER A 2 26.81 17.41 -17.14
C SER A 2 25.41 16.81 -17.23
N THR A 3 25.32 15.49 -17.19
CA THR A 3 24.09 14.77 -16.85
C THR A 3 24.38 13.87 -15.65
N ASP A 4 23.32 13.62 -14.88
CA ASP A 4 23.23 12.60 -13.83
C ASP A 4 23.66 12.98 -12.40
N THR A 5 22.71 13.55 -11.66
CA THR A 5 22.67 13.47 -10.19
C THR A 5 21.29 13.03 -9.65
N GLN A 6 20.29 12.77 -10.50
CA GLN A 6 18.91 12.49 -10.07
C GLN A 6 18.55 11.01 -9.92
N THR A 7 19.44 10.07 -10.28
CA THR A 7 19.07 8.64 -10.40
C THR A 7 19.12 7.88 -9.07
N ARG A 8 20.01 8.26 -8.15
CA ARG A 8 20.32 7.48 -6.94
C ARG A 8 19.18 7.42 -5.90
N THR A 9 18.30 8.42 -5.85
CA THR A 9 17.22 8.48 -4.83
C THR A 9 15.99 7.65 -5.21
N LYS A 10 15.73 7.44 -6.51
CA LYS A 10 14.58 6.65 -6.99
C LYS A 10 14.85 5.14 -6.93
N GLU A 11 16.10 4.75 -7.13
CA GLU A 11 16.51 3.35 -7.07
C GLU A 11 16.37 2.77 -5.65
N THR A 12 16.72 3.54 -4.63
CA THR A 12 16.58 3.11 -3.23
C THR A 12 15.12 2.94 -2.82
N ASP A 13 14.22 3.81 -3.29
CA ASP A 13 12.80 3.70 -2.99
C ASP A 13 12.14 2.51 -3.71
N THR A 14 12.53 2.26 -4.97
CA THR A 14 12.04 1.10 -5.73
C THR A 14 12.45 -0.22 -5.07
N GLN A 15 13.70 -0.32 -4.60
CA GLN A 15 14.17 -1.50 -3.86
C GLN A 15 13.44 -1.66 -2.52
N ALA A 16 13.25 -0.56 -1.77
CA ALA A 16 12.53 -0.59 -0.50
C ALA A 16 11.07 -1.06 -0.68
N ARG A 17 10.38 -0.53 -1.70
CA ARG A 17 9.01 -0.95 -2.07
C ARG A 17 8.96 -2.43 -2.42
N THR A 18 9.90 -2.90 -3.25
CA THR A 18 9.95 -4.32 -3.68
C THR A 18 10.09 -5.26 -2.47
N LYS A 19 10.99 -4.93 -1.54
CA LYS A 19 11.17 -5.69 -0.29
C LYS A 19 9.91 -5.68 0.57
N ALA A 20 9.27 -4.52 0.75
CA ALA A 20 8.04 -4.38 1.54
C ALA A 20 6.88 -5.21 0.95
N LEU A 21 6.76 -5.24 -0.38
CA LEU A 21 5.76 -6.06 -1.07
C LEU A 21 6.04 -7.55 -0.87
N ALA A 22 7.29 -8.00 -1.03
CA ALA A 22 7.67 -9.39 -0.81
C ALA A 22 7.38 -9.84 0.64
N GLU A 23 7.70 -8.99 1.62
CA GLU A 23 7.39 -9.23 3.04
C GLU A 23 5.87 -9.35 3.26
N PHE A 24 5.07 -8.44 2.71
CA PHE A 24 3.62 -8.46 2.85
C PHE A 24 2.98 -9.72 2.25
N TYR A 25 3.35 -10.08 1.01
CA TYR A 25 2.74 -11.21 0.32
C TYR A 25 3.17 -12.56 0.89
N SER A 26 4.40 -12.70 1.39
CA SER A 26 4.91 -13.96 1.96
C SER A 26 4.41 -14.27 3.38
N ALA A 27 3.98 -13.25 4.14
CA ALA A 27 3.53 -13.45 5.53
C ALA A 27 2.11 -14.05 5.64
N PRO A 28 1.75 -14.72 6.75
CA PRO A 28 0.39 -15.21 6.98
C PRO A 28 -0.63 -14.08 7.22
N GLU A 29 -1.92 -14.37 7.02
CA GLU A 29 -3.04 -13.40 7.14
C GLU A 29 -3.18 -12.72 8.52
N THR A 30 -2.66 -13.37 9.57
CA THR A 30 -2.66 -12.85 10.94
C THR A 30 -1.54 -11.85 11.23
N SER A 31 -0.60 -11.68 10.29
CA SER A 31 0.56 -10.80 10.45
C SER A 31 0.17 -9.34 10.59
N LEU A 32 0.94 -8.62 11.41
CA LEU A 32 0.73 -7.20 11.70
C LEU A 32 1.84 -6.35 11.07
N PHE A 33 1.45 -5.46 10.18
CA PHE A 33 2.35 -4.58 9.44
C PHE A 33 2.31 -3.14 9.96
N ASN A 34 3.41 -2.43 9.78
CA ASN A 34 3.47 -0.99 10.07
C ASN A 34 2.83 -0.18 8.92
N GLN A 35 2.62 1.11 9.15
CA GLN A 35 2.02 1.99 8.14
C GLN A 35 2.89 2.17 6.89
N VAL A 36 4.21 1.99 6.98
CA VAL A 36 5.14 2.19 5.86
C VAL A 36 4.98 1.06 4.83
N ILE A 37 4.93 -0.19 5.28
CA ILE A 37 4.70 -1.35 4.41
C ILE A 37 3.34 -1.23 3.72
N ILE A 38 2.29 -0.88 4.47
CA ILE A 38 0.95 -0.73 3.88
C ILE A 38 0.87 0.46 2.91
N ALA A 39 1.59 1.55 3.19
CA ALA A 39 1.71 2.67 2.26
C ALA A 39 2.33 2.22 0.92
N TYR A 40 3.37 1.40 0.95
CA TYR A 40 3.95 0.78 -0.25
C TYR A 40 2.99 -0.19 -0.96
N VAL A 41 2.25 -1.01 -0.21
CA VAL A 41 1.24 -1.93 -0.77
C VAL A 41 0.11 -1.17 -1.49
N ARG A 42 -0.37 -0.07 -0.90
CA ARG A 42 -1.43 0.78 -1.46
C ARG A 42 -0.91 1.76 -2.53
N ASP A 43 0.40 1.85 -2.72
CA ASP A 43 1.05 2.83 -3.60
C ASP A 43 0.69 4.28 -3.25
N CYS A 44 0.74 4.61 -1.95
CA CYS A 44 0.43 5.95 -1.45
C CYS A 44 1.44 6.39 -0.38
N SER A 45 1.40 7.67 0.01
CA SER A 45 2.26 8.17 1.09
C SER A 45 1.73 7.79 2.48
N THR A 46 2.63 7.73 3.46
CA THR A 46 2.25 7.55 4.88
C THR A 46 1.35 8.68 5.38
N ALA A 47 1.55 9.91 4.91
CA ALA A 47 0.69 11.04 5.22
C ALA A 47 -0.75 10.83 4.73
N THR A 48 -0.94 10.17 3.59
CA THR A 48 -2.29 9.81 3.12
C THR A 48 -2.91 8.75 4.00
N MET A 49 -2.16 7.72 4.42
CA MET A 49 -2.63 6.73 5.39
C MET A 49 -3.04 7.36 6.72
N GLU A 50 -2.30 8.37 7.19
CA GLU A 50 -2.62 9.12 8.41
C GLU A 50 -3.90 9.94 8.26
N ARG A 51 -4.07 10.65 7.13
CA ARG A 51 -5.30 11.39 6.84
C ARG A 51 -6.52 10.49 6.80
N ASP A 52 -6.44 9.35 6.11
CA ASP A 52 -7.54 8.40 6.00
C ASP A 52 -7.94 7.85 7.37
N ARG A 53 -6.98 7.70 8.28
CA ARG A 53 -7.21 7.31 9.68
C ARG A 53 -7.97 8.37 10.46
N TRP A 54 -7.59 9.64 10.31
CA TRP A 54 -8.25 10.77 10.97
C TRP A 54 -9.68 10.98 10.43
N ALA A 55 -9.87 10.80 9.13
CA ALA A 55 -11.18 10.89 8.49
C ALA A 55 -12.08 9.66 8.74
N GLY A 56 -11.51 8.54 9.20
CA GLY A 56 -12.24 7.29 9.41
C GLY A 56 -12.58 6.52 8.12
N THR A 57 -11.96 6.85 6.99
CA THR A 57 -12.29 6.33 5.65
C THR A 57 -11.25 5.33 5.09
N GLY A 58 -10.31 4.87 5.92
CA GLY A 58 -9.21 3.99 5.51
C GLY A 58 -9.33 2.51 5.89
N ILE A 59 -8.22 1.78 5.74
CA ILE A 59 -8.07 0.38 6.17
C ILE A 59 -8.20 0.30 7.70
N LYS A 60 -8.88 -0.73 8.20
CA LYS A 60 -8.95 -1.01 9.64
C LYS A 60 -7.55 -1.14 10.23
N PHE A 61 -7.34 -0.54 11.39
CA PHE A 61 -6.06 -0.55 12.08
C PHE A 61 -6.22 -0.93 13.54
N ILE A 62 -5.14 -1.45 14.11
CA ILE A 62 -5.03 -1.81 15.51
C ILE A 62 -4.06 -0.83 16.16
N LYS A 63 -4.51 -0.13 17.21
CA LYS A 63 -3.67 0.76 17.99
C LYS A 63 -3.05 -0.02 19.15
N ILE A 64 -1.73 -0.13 19.16
CA ILE A 64 -0.95 -0.80 20.22
C ILE A 64 -0.03 0.25 20.83
N GLY A 65 -0.47 0.86 21.93
CA GLY A 65 0.22 2.00 22.54
C GLY A 65 0.37 3.18 21.57
N ARG A 66 1.62 3.55 21.26
CA ARG A 66 1.95 4.61 20.29
C ARG A 66 2.03 4.10 18.85
N ALA A 67 2.01 2.79 18.63
CA ALA A 67 2.14 2.20 17.31
C ALA A 67 0.77 1.95 16.67
N VAL A 68 0.69 2.19 15.36
CA VAL A 68 -0.43 1.78 14.51
C VAL A 68 0.00 0.59 13.68
N LYS A 69 -0.79 -0.48 13.74
CA LYS A 69 -0.57 -1.72 12.99
C LYS A 69 -1.77 -2.04 12.12
N TYR A 70 -1.51 -2.73 11.01
CA TYR A 70 -2.52 -3.20 10.08
C TYR A 70 -2.40 -4.71 9.97
N ARG A 71 -3.52 -5.42 10.13
CA ARG A 71 -3.55 -6.87 9.92
C ARG A 71 -3.64 -7.14 8.42
N LYS A 72 -2.89 -8.12 7.92
CA LYS A 72 -2.90 -8.49 6.50
C LYS A 72 -4.32 -8.77 6.00
N SER A 73 -5.08 -9.59 6.73
CA SER A 73 -6.46 -9.93 6.36
C SER A 73 -7.35 -8.69 6.17
N ASP A 74 -7.24 -7.69 7.06
CA ASP A 74 -8.04 -6.47 6.97
C ASP A 74 -7.63 -5.60 5.77
N VAL A 75 -6.34 -5.60 5.41
CA VAL A 75 -5.81 -4.91 4.22
C VAL A 75 -6.34 -5.59 2.95
N VAL A 76 -6.26 -6.92 2.87
CA VAL A 76 -6.76 -7.71 1.73
C VAL A 76 -8.26 -7.49 1.55
N THR A 77 -9.06 -7.65 2.61
CA THR A 77 -10.51 -7.38 2.56
C THR A 77 -10.85 -5.94 2.17
N TRP A 78 -10.01 -4.96 2.52
CA TRP A 78 -10.20 -3.59 2.06
C TRP A 78 -9.90 -3.43 0.57
N LEU A 79 -8.82 -4.06 0.07
CA LEU A 79 -8.47 -4.06 -1.35
C LEU A 79 -9.54 -4.73 -2.22
N GLU A 80 -10.11 -5.85 -1.75
CA GLU A 80 -11.19 -6.58 -2.44
C GLU A 80 -12.46 -5.75 -2.68
N LYS A 81 -12.69 -4.67 -1.91
CA LYS A 81 -13.81 -3.76 -2.13
C LYS A 81 -13.67 -2.94 -3.41
N TYR A 82 -12.45 -2.75 -3.89
CA TYR A 82 -12.17 -2.01 -5.11
C TYR A 82 -12.27 -2.96 -6.30
N GLN A 83 -13.36 -2.82 -7.06
CA GLN A 83 -13.60 -3.62 -8.26
C GLN A 83 -12.60 -3.26 -9.37
N VAL A 84 -12.08 -4.27 -10.06
CA VAL A 84 -11.30 -4.10 -11.29
C VAL A 84 -12.20 -3.39 -12.31
N GLN A 85 -11.83 -2.18 -12.69
CA GLN A 85 -12.52 -1.46 -13.77
C GLN A 85 -11.91 -1.91 -15.10
N SER A 86 -12.67 -2.56 -15.95
CA SER A 86 -12.33 -2.71 -17.36
C SER A 86 -12.62 -1.40 -18.09
N SER A 87 -11.77 -1.05 -19.05
CA SER A 87 -11.89 0.20 -19.81
C SER A 87 -13.28 0.29 -20.45
N THR A 88 -13.89 1.48 -20.41
CA THR A 88 -15.21 1.76 -20.99
C THR A 88 -15.30 1.56 -22.52
N SER A 89 -14.21 1.13 -23.17
CA SER A 89 -14.18 0.79 -24.60
C SER A 89 -14.50 -0.67 -24.91
N GLU A 90 -14.70 -1.53 -23.91
CA GLU A 90 -15.10 -2.93 -24.13
C GLU A 90 -16.63 -3.03 -24.31
N THR A 91 -17.11 -2.75 -25.54
CA THR A 91 -18.46 -3.13 -25.95
C THR A 91 -18.47 -4.65 -26.17
N MET A 92 -19.14 -5.40 -25.30
CA MET A 92 -19.54 -6.77 -25.60
C MET A 92 -20.41 -6.76 -26.85
N ALA A 93 -19.87 -7.25 -27.98
CA ALA A 93 -20.67 -7.64 -29.12
C ALA A 93 -21.43 -8.92 -28.75
N ALA A 94 -22.76 -8.80 -28.63
CA ALA A 94 -23.69 -9.91 -28.52
C ALA A 94 -24.26 -10.24 -29.90
#